data_AF-A0A1Q9S767-F1
#
_entry.id   AF-A0A1Q9S767-F1
#
_cell.length_a   1.000
_cell.length_b   1.000
_cell.length_c   1.000
_cell.angle_alpha   90.00
_cell.angle_beta   90.00
_cell.angle_gamma   90.00
#
_symmetry.space_group_name_H-M   'P 1'
#
loop_
_entity.id
_entity.type
_entity.pdbx_description
1 polymer ?
#
loop_
_entity_poly.entity_id
_entity_poly.type
_entity_poly.pdbx_seq_one_letter_code
_entity_poly.pdbx_strand_id
1 'polypeptide(L)'
;MLGTAGLPHILMRFYTVPNAKEARRSVVWAIWLIGIFYLFSLVLGYGAAALVPGGAERIANAPGGTNSAAPLLAYQLGGEFMLGVISAIAFATILAVVAGLTITASASFAHDVYANVIKRGAASPDAEVKVARRTAVLVGVVAVGAGILARNQNVAFLVALAFAVAASANLPTLLYSLFWKRFNTTGALFSIYGGLGISVVLIVLSPAVSGGPTSMIPTLDFAVFPLSNPGLLSIPASFLLGAIGAFFGPKDEAAATRHAEMEVRALTGAGSEKAAAPKTTPLPKIMV
;
A
#
# COMPACT_ATOMS: atom_id res chain seq x y z
N MET A 1 -7.06 -7.52 2.64
CA MET A 1 -7.20 -7.08 4.05
C MET A 1 -5.91 -7.22 4.85
N LEU A 2 -5.20 -8.35 4.80
CA LEU A 2 -3.90 -8.45 5.47
C LEU A 2 -2.87 -7.47 4.88
N GLY A 3 -2.78 -7.37 3.55
CA GLY A 3 -1.83 -6.46 2.88
C GLY A 3 -2.01 -4.96 3.15
N THR A 4 -3.21 -4.49 3.51
CA THR A 4 -3.44 -3.07 3.81
C THR A 4 -2.84 -2.66 5.16
N ALA A 5 -2.76 -3.58 6.13
CA ALA A 5 -2.21 -3.28 7.45
C ALA A 5 -0.68 -3.17 7.47
N GLY A 6 0.01 -3.85 6.56
CA GLY A 6 1.47 -3.86 6.48
C GLY A 6 2.08 -2.71 5.67
N LEU A 7 1.27 -1.80 5.15
CA LEU A 7 1.74 -0.74 4.28
C LEU A 7 2.26 0.46 5.10
N PRO A 8 3.53 0.89 4.91
CA PRO A 8 4.15 1.94 5.71
C PRO A 8 3.35 3.25 5.76
N HIS A 9 2.66 3.62 4.68
CA HIS A 9 1.89 4.86 4.61
C HIS A 9 0.67 4.89 5.54
N ILE A 10 0.10 3.73 5.90
CA ILE A 10 -1.01 3.63 6.87
C ILE A 10 -0.44 3.62 8.29
N LEU A 11 0.64 2.87 8.51
CA LEU A 11 1.32 2.78 9.81
C LEU A 11 1.84 4.14 10.29
N MET A 12 2.47 4.92 9.41
CA MET A 12 2.95 6.26 9.72
C MET A 12 1.85 7.21 10.18
N ARG A 13 0.62 7.05 9.68
CA ARG A 13 -0.53 7.84 10.14
C ARG A 13 -1.01 7.42 11.53
N PHE A 14 -1.01 6.13 11.84
CA PHE A 14 -1.36 5.66 13.19
C PHE A 14 -0.34 6.10 14.25
N TYR A 15 0.94 6.24 13.88
CA TYR A 15 1.97 6.73 14.81
C TYR A 15 1.84 8.21 15.18
N THR A 16 1.03 8.99 14.46
CA THR A 16 0.70 10.37 14.85
C THR A 16 -0.42 10.49 15.88
N VAL A 17 -1.08 9.38 16.24
CA VAL A 17 -2.14 9.37 17.25
C VAL A 17 -1.50 9.16 18.63
N PRO A 18 -1.66 10.09 19.59
CA PRO A 18 -0.95 10.05 20.87
C PRO A 18 -1.41 8.94 21.82
N ASN A 19 -2.58 8.32 21.58
CA ASN A 19 -3.21 7.36 22.49
C ASN A 19 -3.71 6.10 21.76
N ALA A 20 -3.34 4.92 22.28
CA ALA A 20 -3.76 3.62 21.76
C ALA A 20 -5.29 3.43 21.74
N LYS A 21 -6.01 4.03 22.69
CA LYS A 21 -7.49 3.96 22.74
C LYS A 21 -8.13 4.69 21.55
N GLU A 22 -7.63 5.87 21.22
CA GLU A 22 -8.11 6.64 20.07
C GLU A 22 -7.70 5.98 18.75
N ALA A 23 -6.51 5.37 18.68
CA ALA A 23 -6.10 4.58 17.52
C ALA A 23 -7.07 3.40 17.26
N ARG A 24 -7.46 2.65 18.29
CA ARG A 24 -8.46 1.56 18.15
C ARG A 24 -9.82 2.09 17.71
N ARG A 25 -10.28 3.21 18.27
CA ARG A 25 -11.55 3.84 17.88
C ARG A 25 -11.52 4.28 16.42
N SER A 26 -10.42 4.86 15.95
CA SER A 26 -10.21 5.23 14.55
C SER A 26 -10.27 4.02 13.63
N VAL A 27 -9.64 2.89 14.01
CA VAL A 27 -9.71 1.64 13.24
C VAL A 27 -11.15 1.12 13.15
N VAL A 28 -11.92 1.16 14.24
CA VAL A 28 -13.32 0.73 14.23
C VAL A 28 -14.16 1.59 13.28
N TRP A 29 -14.01 2.91 13.33
CA TRP A 29 -14.69 3.81 12.39
C TRP A 29 -14.29 3.55 10.95
N ALA A 30 -13.00 3.31 10.70
CA ALA A 30 -12.52 2.97 9.36
C ALA A 30 -13.15 1.67 8.85
N ILE A 31 -13.25 0.63 9.69
CA ILE A 31 -13.88 -0.65 9.32
C ILE A 31 -15.36 -0.45 8.97
N TRP A 32 -16.10 0.32 9.77
CA TRP A 32 -17.51 0.63 9.48
C TRP A 32 -17.68 1.39 8.17
N LEU A 33 -16.86 2.41 7.95
CA LEU A 33 -16.91 3.22 6.73
C LEU A 33 -16.57 2.38 5.49
N ILE A 34 -15.54 1.53 5.57
CA ILE A 34 -15.17 0.60 4.50
C ILE A 34 -16.29 -0.41 4.24
N GLY A 35 -16.91 -0.96 5.29
CA GLY A 35 -18.03 -1.90 5.17
C GLY A 35 -19.23 -1.28 4.46
N ILE A 36 -19.63 -0.07 4.87
CA ILE A 36 -20.72 0.69 4.24
C ILE A 36 -20.39 1.01 2.78
N PHE A 37 -19.15 1.42 2.49
CA PHE A 37 -18.69 1.69 1.13
C PHE A 37 -18.79 0.45 0.23
N TYR A 38 -18.41 -0.73 0.70
CA TYR A 38 -18.54 -1.95 -0.09
C TYR A 38 -20.01 -2.33 -0.32
N LEU A 39 -20.88 -2.12 0.68
CA LEU A 39 -22.32 -2.33 0.51
C LEU A 39 -22.89 -1.39 -0.56
N PHE A 40 -22.54 -0.10 -0.53
CA PHE A 40 -22.94 0.86 -1.57
C PHE A 40 -22.38 0.51 -2.94
N SER A 41 -21.15 0.00 -3.00
CA SER A 41 -20.54 -0.44 -4.27
C SER A 41 -21.32 -1.60 -4.90
N LEU A 42 -21.81 -2.54 -4.09
CA LEU A 42 -22.66 -3.63 -4.57
C LEU A 42 -24.00 -3.10 -5.09
N VAL A 43 -24.67 -2.24 -4.31
CA VAL A 43 -25.95 -1.62 -4.70
C VAL A 43 -25.79 -0.84 -6.01
N LEU A 44 -24.70 -0.09 -6.14
CA LEU A 44 -24.40 0.67 -7.35
C LEU A 44 -24.15 -0.24 -8.55
N GLY A 45 -23.38 -1.33 -8.37
CA GLY A 45 -23.08 -2.27 -9.45
C GLY A 45 -24.32 -2.97 -9.99
N TYR A 46 -25.13 -3.56 -9.11
CA TYR A 46 -26.39 -4.21 -9.50
C TYR A 46 -27.44 -3.20 -9.98
N GLY A 47 -27.50 -2.02 -9.35
CA GLY A 47 -28.37 -0.92 -9.78
C GLY A 47 -28.04 -0.42 -11.17
N ALA A 48 -26.74 -0.29 -11.50
CA ALA A 48 -26.29 0.06 -12.84
C ALA A 48 -26.69 -1.02 -13.86
N ALA A 49 -26.48 -2.30 -13.54
CA ALA A 49 -26.86 -3.40 -14.43
C ALA A 49 -28.38 -3.48 -14.67
N ALA A 50 -29.21 -3.08 -13.72
CA ALA A 50 -30.66 -3.10 -13.84
C ALA A 50 -31.25 -1.87 -14.54
N LEU A 51 -30.70 -0.67 -14.29
CA LEU A 51 -31.28 0.59 -14.74
C LEU A 51 -30.69 1.12 -16.05
N VAL A 52 -29.46 0.75 -16.40
CA VAL A 52 -28.83 1.18 -17.65
C VAL A 52 -29.44 0.40 -18.83
N PRO A 53 -29.95 1.07 -19.89
CA PRO A 53 -30.51 0.38 -21.06
C PRO A 53 -29.44 -0.47 -21.75
N GLY A 54 -29.70 -1.76 -21.95
CA GLY A 54 -28.71 -2.74 -22.42
C GLY A 54 -27.90 -3.41 -21.29
N GLY A 55 -28.20 -3.06 -20.04
CA GLY A 55 -27.75 -3.74 -18.82
C GLY A 55 -26.24 -3.93 -18.72
N ALA A 56 -25.83 -5.08 -18.18
CA ALA A 56 -24.44 -5.44 -17.99
C ALA A 56 -23.64 -5.52 -19.31
N GLU A 57 -24.28 -5.89 -20.42
CA GLU A 57 -23.63 -6.03 -21.72
C GLU A 57 -23.17 -4.67 -22.27
N ARG A 58 -24.04 -3.65 -22.19
CA ARG A 58 -23.65 -2.29 -22.57
C ARG A 58 -22.52 -1.75 -21.72
N ILE A 59 -22.55 -2.03 -20.41
CA ILE A 59 -21.49 -1.60 -19.48
C ILE A 59 -20.16 -2.27 -19.85
N ALA A 60 -20.16 -3.59 -20.10
CA ALA A 60 -18.96 -4.32 -20.47
C ALA A 60 -18.33 -3.83 -21.78
N ASN A 61 -19.17 -3.41 -22.74
CA ASN A 61 -18.72 -2.90 -24.05
C ASN A 61 -18.43 -1.39 -24.07
N ALA A 62 -18.71 -0.67 -22.97
CA ALA A 62 -18.42 0.75 -22.89
C ALA A 62 -16.91 1.02 -22.77
N PRO A 63 -16.42 2.21 -23.17
CA PRO A 63 -15.04 2.62 -22.89
C PRO A 63 -14.77 2.54 -21.38
N GLY A 64 -13.78 1.76 -20.96
CA GLY A 64 -13.48 1.50 -19.54
C GLY A 64 -14.14 0.25 -18.94
N GLY A 65 -14.95 -0.47 -19.72
CA GLY A 65 -15.58 -1.73 -19.36
C GLY A 65 -16.41 -1.63 -18.08
N THR A 66 -16.23 -2.59 -17.17
CA THR A 66 -16.95 -2.63 -15.88
C THR A 66 -16.78 -1.39 -15.02
N ASN A 67 -15.71 -0.60 -15.21
CA ASN A 67 -15.49 0.64 -14.45
C ASN A 67 -16.44 1.77 -14.87
N SER A 68 -17.12 1.62 -16.01
CA SER A 68 -18.04 2.61 -16.55
C SER A 68 -19.47 2.47 -16.03
N ALA A 69 -19.72 1.51 -15.13
CA ALA A 69 -21.01 1.31 -14.49
C ALA A 69 -21.55 2.59 -13.80
N ALA A 70 -20.72 3.25 -12.99
CA ALA A 70 -21.15 4.45 -12.26
C ALA A 70 -21.40 5.67 -13.17
N PRO A 71 -20.50 6.03 -14.12
CA PRO A 71 -20.77 7.09 -15.10
C PRO A 71 -22.01 6.83 -15.96
N LEU A 72 -22.20 5.59 -16.44
CA LEU A 72 -23.37 5.24 -17.27
C LEU A 72 -24.68 5.30 -16.49
N LEU A 73 -24.67 4.84 -15.23
CA LEU A 73 -25.83 4.98 -14.35
C LEU A 73 -26.14 6.46 -14.08
N ALA A 74 -25.12 7.29 -13.83
CA ALA A 74 -25.29 8.73 -13.65
C ALA A 74 -25.91 9.39 -14.89
N TYR A 75 -25.40 9.05 -16.08
CA TYR A 75 -25.96 9.52 -17.35
C TYR A 75 -27.42 9.11 -17.52
N GLN A 76 -27.76 7.87 -17.16
CA GLN A 76 -29.13 7.38 -17.27
C GLN A 76 -30.10 8.10 -16.31
N LEU A 77 -29.64 8.45 -15.10
CA LEU A 77 -30.48 9.05 -14.07
C LEU A 77 -30.64 10.58 -14.22
N GLY A 78 -29.64 11.28 -14.76
CA GLY A 78 -29.65 12.75 -14.81
C GLY A 78 -28.92 13.35 -16.00
N GLY A 79 -28.75 12.58 -17.06
CA GLY A 79 -28.16 13.03 -18.33
C GLY A 79 -26.73 13.54 -18.19
N GLU A 80 -26.37 14.46 -19.09
CA GLU A 80 -25.03 15.04 -19.17
C GLU A 80 -24.62 15.78 -17.90
N PHE A 81 -25.57 16.40 -17.19
CA PHE A 81 -25.29 17.12 -15.95
C PHE A 81 -24.80 16.16 -14.86
N MET A 82 -25.55 15.09 -14.58
CA MET A 82 -25.17 14.12 -13.54
C MET A 82 -23.89 13.37 -13.91
N LEU A 83 -23.73 13.02 -15.20
CA LEU A 83 -22.47 12.47 -15.71
C LEU A 83 -21.29 13.42 -15.47
N GLY A 84 -21.46 14.72 -15.76
CA GLY A 84 -20.44 15.74 -15.55
C GLY A 84 -20.06 15.88 -14.07
N VAL A 85 -21.05 15.92 -13.17
CA VAL A 85 -20.81 16.00 -11.71
C VAL A 85 -20.05 14.77 -11.20
N ILE A 86 -20.50 13.57 -11.55
CA ILE A 86 -19.83 12.33 -11.12
C ILE A 86 -18.43 12.22 -11.71
N SER A 87 -18.24 12.62 -12.98
CA SER A 87 -16.92 12.65 -13.61
C SER A 87 -15.99 13.66 -12.93
N ALA A 88 -16.47 14.84 -12.54
CA ALA A 88 -15.69 15.83 -11.82
C ALA A 88 -15.26 15.33 -10.44
N ILE A 89 -16.18 14.68 -9.70
CA ILE A 89 -15.87 14.08 -8.40
C ILE A 89 -14.85 12.94 -8.56
N ALA A 90 -15.05 12.06 -9.53
CA ALA A 90 -14.11 10.97 -9.83
C ALA A 90 -12.71 11.52 -10.18
N PHE A 91 -12.64 12.56 -11.03
CA PHE A 91 -11.38 13.19 -11.38
C PHE A 91 -10.68 13.85 -10.19
N ALA A 92 -11.42 14.62 -9.39
CA ALA A 92 -10.89 15.30 -8.21
C ALA A 92 -10.36 14.29 -7.17
N THR A 93 -11.08 13.20 -6.94
CA THR A 93 -10.68 12.15 -6.00
C THR A 93 -9.45 11.37 -6.49
N ILE A 94 -9.37 11.04 -7.78
CA ILE A 94 -8.18 10.41 -8.37
C ILE A 94 -6.96 11.33 -8.21
N LEU A 95 -7.07 12.61 -8.55
CA LEU A 95 -5.98 13.57 -8.39
C LEU A 95 -5.52 13.70 -6.94
N ALA A 96 -6.46 13.77 -5.99
CA ALA A 96 -6.14 13.84 -4.57
C ALA A 96 -5.36 12.59 -4.09
N VAL A 97 -5.80 11.40 -4.48
CA VAL A 97 -5.13 10.14 -4.10
C VAL A 97 -3.76 10.02 -4.76
N VAL A 98 -3.66 10.31 -6.06
CA VAL A 98 -2.39 10.26 -6.80
C VAL A 98 -1.38 11.24 -6.20
N ALA A 99 -1.78 12.47 -5.91
CA ALA A 99 -0.92 13.46 -5.26
C ALA A 99 -0.44 12.97 -3.88
N GLY A 100 -1.35 12.45 -3.05
CA GLY A 100 -1.02 11.93 -1.72
C GLY A 100 -0.04 10.76 -1.73
N LEU A 101 -0.26 9.78 -2.62
CA LEU A 101 0.65 8.63 -2.78
C LEU A 101 2.00 9.05 -3.36
N THR A 102 2.02 9.98 -4.32
CA THR A 102 3.26 10.49 -4.92
C THR A 102 4.11 11.24 -3.91
N ILE A 103 3.51 12.13 -3.11
CA ILE A 103 4.21 12.86 -2.05
C ILE A 103 4.80 11.86 -1.05
N THR A 104 4.00 10.88 -0.60
CA THR A 104 4.45 9.88 0.38
C THR A 104 5.61 9.05 -0.17
N ALA A 105 5.50 8.55 -1.40
CA ALA A 105 6.57 7.78 -2.06
C ALA A 105 7.85 8.61 -2.21
N SER A 106 7.72 9.86 -2.64
CA SER A 106 8.87 10.76 -2.83
C SER A 106 9.55 11.15 -1.52
N ALA A 107 8.78 11.35 -0.44
CA ALA A 107 9.28 11.65 0.90
C ALA A 107 9.99 10.44 1.50
N SER A 108 9.38 9.25 1.43
CA SER A 108 10.03 8.01 1.86
C SER A 108 11.35 7.77 1.10
N PHE A 109 11.38 8.00 -0.20
CA PHE A 109 12.63 7.87 -0.96
C PHE A 109 13.69 8.91 -0.55
N ALA A 110 13.29 10.18 -0.38
CA ALA A 110 14.22 11.24 -0.01
C ALA A 110 14.84 11.00 1.38
N HIS A 111 14.04 10.53 2.34
CA HIS A 111 14.49 10.26 3.69
C HIS A 111 15.21 8.90 3.81
N ASP A 112 14.59 7.81 3.35
CA ASP A 112 15.10 6.46 3.57
C ASP A 112 16.27 6.11 2.64
N VAL A 113 16.18 6.50 1.37
CA VAL A 113 17.23 6.19 0.37
C VAL A 113 18.25 7.31 0.31
N TYR A 114 17.83 8.55 0.07
CA TYR A 114 18.81 9.63 -0.14
C TYR A 114 19.47 10.08 1.16
N ALA A 115 18.71 10.45 2.19
CA ALA A 115 19.29 10.96 3.43
C ALA A 115 20.01 9.85 4.21
N ASN A 116 19.36 8.72 4.44
CA ASN A 116 19.91 7.66 5.29
C ASN A 116 20.89 6.71 4.59
N VAL A 117 20.63 6.29 3.35
CA VAL A 117 21.51 5.33 2.65
C VAL A 117 22.62 6.04 1.87
N ILE A 118 22.30 7.03 1.03
CA ILE A 118 23.29 7.70 0.17
C ILE A 118 24.12 8.72 0.97
N LYS A 119 23.46 9.56 1.76
CA LYS A 119 24.11 10.64 2.53
C LYS A 119 24.41 10.25 3.97
N ARG A 120 24.09 9.03 4.41
CA ARG A 120 24.41 8.48 5.74
C ARG A 120 24.03 9.41 6.90
N GLY A 121 22.89 10.07 6.79
CA GLY A 121 22.35 11.00 7.78
C GLY A 121 22.86 12.45 7.69
N ALA A 122 23.75 12.77 6.73
CA ALA A 122 24.33 14.10 6.56
C ALA A 122 23.65 14.94 5.47
N ALA A 123 22.41 14.62 5.09
CA ALA A 123 21.69 15.40 4.08
C ALA A 123 21.18 16.72 4.67
N SER A 124 21.43 17.83 3.97
CA SER A 124 20.82 19.12 4.30
C SER A 124 19.32 19.10 3.96
N PRO A 125 18.44 19.74 4.76
CA PRO A 125 16.99 19.78 4.50
C PRO A 125 16.62 20.29 3.09
N ASP A 126 17.33 21.31 2.59
CA ASP A 126 17.08 21.86 1.25
C ASP A 126 17.38 20.88 0.12
N ALA A 127 18.41 20.04 0.30
CA ALA A 127 18.75 19.00 -0.67
C ALA A 127 17.71 17.88 -0.65
N GLU A 128 17.20 17.52 0.53
CA GLU A 128 16.16 16.51 0.68
C GLU A 128 14.86 16.93 -0.03
N VAL A 129 14.42 18.18 0.15
CA VAL A 129 13.23 18.71 -0.55
C VAL A 129 13.43 18.74 -2.08
N LYS A 130 14.63 19.09 -2.56
CA LYS A 130 14.95 19.06 -3.99
C LYS A 130 14.91 17.64 -4.56
N VAL A 131 15.45 16.67 -3.83
CA VAL A 131 15.40 15.25 -4.22
C VAL A 131 13.97 14.74 -4.20
N ALA A 132 13.20 15.01 -3.14
CA ALA A 132 11.79 14.65 -3.05
C ALA A 132 11.00 15.17 -4.26
N ARG A 133 11.18 16.44 -4.65
CA ARG A 133 10.51 17.01 -5.83
C ARG A 133 10.89 16.30 -7.13
N ARG A 134 12.18 15.99 -7.34
CA ARG A 134 12.65 15.26 -8.53
C ARG A 134 12.11 13.83 -8.56
N THR A 135 12.12 13.15 -7.42
CA THR A 135 11.57 11.79 -7.29
C THR A 135 10.06 11.80 -7.53
N ALA A 136 9.31 12.79 -7.05
CA ALA A 136 7.88 12.92 -7.32
C ALA A 136 7.58 12.98 -8.83
N VAL A 137 8.37 13.77 -9.59
CA VAL A 137 8.24 13.84 -11.05
C VAL A 137 8.56 12.50 -11.69
N LEU A 138 9.67 11.86 -11.32
CA LEU A 138 10.08 10.57 -11.87
C LEU A 138 9.04 9.49 -11.61
N VAL A 139 8.56 9.36 -10.38
CA VAL A 139 7.52 8.42 -9.98
C VAL A 139 6.24 8.68 -10.77
N GLY A 140 5.85 9.95 -10.95
CA GLY A 140 4.71 10.33 -11.77
C GLY A 140 4.85 9.89 -13.23
N VAL A 141 5.99 10.16 -13.87
CA VAL A 141 6.25 9.76 -15.27
C VAL A 141 6.21 8.24 -15.42
N VAL A 142 6.85 7.50 -14.52
CA VAL A 142 6.84 6.02 -14.54
C VAL A 142 5.43 5.48 -14.31
N ALA A 143 4.68 6.04 -13.36
CA ALA A 143 3.31 5.62 -13.07
C ALA A 143 2.37 5.87 -14.26
N VAL A 144 2.49 7.02 -14.94
CA VAL A 144 1.72 7.31 -16.16
C VAL A 144 2.07 6.34 -17.28
N GLY A 145 3.36 6.08 -17.51
CA GLY A 145 3.82 5.10 -18.51
C GLY A 145 3.27 3.70 -18.23
N ALA A 146 3.39 3.21 -16.99
CA ALA A 146 2.85 1.93 -16.58
C ALA A 146 1.32 1.87 -16.69
N GLY A 147 0.63 2.96 -16.36
CA GLY A 147 -0.83 3.07 -16.47
C GLY A 147 -1.32 2.96 -17.92
N ILE A 148 -0.61 3.56 -18.88
CA ILE A 148 -0.93 3.46 -20.31
C ILE A 148 -0.79 2.01 -20.79
N LEU A 149 0.28 1.31 -20.39
CA LEU A 149 0.48 -0.10 -20.73
C LEU A 149 -0.60 -1.01 -20.11
N ALA A 150 -1.12 -0.64 -18.95
CA ALA A 150 -2.14 -1.37 -18.21
C ALA A 150 -3.59 -1.01 -18.60
N ARG A 151 -3.84 -0.12 -19.57
CA ARG A 151 -5.18 0.45 -19.85
C ARG A 151 -6.29 -0.57 -20.15
N ASN A 152 -5.93 -1.71 -20.73
CA ASN A 152 -6.88 -2.76 -21.14
C ASN A 152 -7.07 -3.83 -20.05
N GLN A 153 -6.37 -3.70 -18.93
CA GLN A 153 -6.42 -4.67 -17.84
C GLN A 153 -7.44 -4.23 -16.79
N ASN A 154 -8.01 -5.21 -16.08
CA ASN A 154 -8.90 -4.91 -14.98
C ASN A 154 -8.10 -4.28 -13.82
N VAL A 155 -8.42 -3.03 -13.49
CA VAL A 155 -7.72 -2.29 -12.43
C VAL A 155 -7.85 -2.99 -11.07
N ALA A 156 -9.01 -3.56 -10.75
CA ALA A 156 -9.20 -4.29 -9.49
C ALA A 156 -8.27 -5.51 -9.40
N PHE A 157 -8.03 -6.16 -10.54
CA PHE A 157 -7.11 -7.29 -10.62
C PHE A 157 -5.65 -6.86 -10.41
N LEU A 158 -5.19 -5.82 -11.11
CA LEU A 158 -3.82 -5.30 -10.95
C LEU A 158 -3.55 -4.82 -9.52
N VAL A 159 -4.53 -4.16 -8.91
CA VAL A 159 -4.47 -3.72 -7.52
C VAL A 159 -4.35 -4.93 -6.59
N ALA A 160 -5.14 -5.99 -6.81
CA ALA A 160 -5.05 -7.21 -6.01
C ALA A 160 -3.66 -7.86 -6.07
N LEU A 161 -3.02 -7.91 -7.24
CA LEU A 161 -1.65 -8.41 -7.40
C LEU A 161 -0.64 -7.56 -6.64
N ALA A 162 -0.71 -6.23 -6.78
CA ALA A 162 0.17 -5.30 -6.06
C ALA A 162 0.05 -5.47 -4.53
N PHE A 163 -1.17 -5.61 -4.02
CA PHE A 163 -1.41 -5.89 -2.61
C PHE A 163 -0.89 -7.26 -2.17
N ALA A 164 -0.97 -8.29 -3.03
CA ALA A 164 -0.43 -9.61 -2.72
C ALA A 164 1.10 -9.56 -2.57
N VAL A 165 1.80 -8.88 -3.49
CA VAL A 165 3.25 -8.68 -3.40
C VAL A 165 3.63 -7.91 -2.12
N ALA A 166 2.95 -6.77 -1.87
CA ALA A 166 3.23 -5.95 -0.70
C ALA A 166 2.96 -6.70 0.61
N ALA A 167 1.89 -7.50 0.67
CA ALA A 167 1.58 -8.34 1.82
C ALA A 167 2.68 -9.38 2.05
N SER A 168 3.12 -10.07 1.00
CA SER A 168 4.12 -11.13 1.11
C SER A 168 5.49 -10.61 1.56
N ALA A 169 5.89 -9.40 1.17
CA ALA A 169 7.17 -8.84 1.60
C ALA A 169 7.14 -8.22 3.02
N ASN A 170 6.11 -7.42 3.32
CA ASN A 170 6.15 -6.53 4.49
C ASN A 170 5.46 -7.10 5.73
N LEU A 171 4.33 -7.79 5.55
CA LEU A 171 3.48 -8.19 6.67
C LEU A 171 4.15 -9.20 7.62
N PRO A 172 4.83 -10.26 7.15
CA PRO A 172 5.46 -11.22 8.04
C PRO A 172 6.61 -10.60 8.83
N THR A 173 7.47 -9.84 8.15
CA THR A 173 8.59 -9.09 8.76
C THR A 173 8.08 -8.13 9.85
N LEU A 174 7.03 -7.37 9.56
CA LEU A 174 6.44 -6.44 10.52
C LEU A 174 5.90 -7.19 11.75
N LEU A 175 5.11 -8.25 11.54
CA LEU A 175 4.52 -9.02 12.64
C LEU A 175 5.58 -9.69 13.50
N TYR A 176 6.61 -10.30 12.91
CA TYR A 176 7.69 -10.89 13.68
C TYR A 176 8.51 -9.85 14.43
N SER A 177 8.78 -8.69 13.83
CA SER A 177 9.50 -7.62 14.52
C SER A 177 8.76 -7.09 15.76
N LEU A 178 7.42 -7.13 15.75
CA LEU A 178 6.57 -6.69 16.86
C LEU A 178 6.40 -7.77 17.92
N PHE A 179 6.07 -8.99 17.52
CA PHE A 179 5.64 -10.05 18.45
C PHE A 179 6.72 -11.08 18.80
N TRP A 180 7.81 -11.16 18.04
CA TRP A 180 8.84 -12.17 18.25
C TRP A 180 10.16 -11.56 18.71
N LYS A 181 10.42 -11.68 20.02
CA LYS A 181 11.59 -11.07 20.71
C LYS A 181 12.96 -11.47 20.14
N ARG A 182 13.04 -12.58 19.39
CA ARG A 182 14.28 -13.12 18.80
C ARG A 182 14.39 -12.87 17.29
N PHE A 183 13.48 -12.11 16.70
CA PHE A 183 13.54 -11.84 15.27
C PHE A 183 14.73 -10.94 14.93
N ASN A 184 15.55 -11.37 13.97
CA ASN A 184 16.81 -10.72 13.60
C ASN A 184 16.81 -10.25 12.14
N THR A 185 17.86 -9.54 11.74
CA THR A 185 18.02 -9.02 10.38
C THR A 185 18.02 -10.13 9.33
N THR A 186 18.60 -11.29 9.61
CA THR A 186 18.61 -12.42 8.68
C THR A 186 17.20 -12.92 8.39
N GLY A 187 16.36 -13.10 9.43
CA GLY A 187 14.95 -13.44 9.27
C GLY A 187 14.17 -12.39 8.48
N ALA A 188 14.43 -11.10 8.73
CA ALA A 188 13.81 -10.01 7.98
C ALA A 188 14.17 -10.05 6.49
N LEU A 189 15.44 -10.27 6.15
CA LEU A 189 15.88 -10.36 4.75
C LEU A 189 15.29 -11.59 4.06
N PHE A 190 15.26 -12.74 4.73
CA PHE A 190 14.66 -13.96 4.18
C PHE A 190 13.16 -13.82 3.92
N SER A 191 12.44 -13.16 4.83
CA SER A 191 11.02 -12.87 4.63
C SER A 191 10.79 -11.88 3.49
N ILE A 192 11.50 -10.75 3.46
CA ILE A 192 11.31 -9.73 2.42
C ILE A 192 11.67 -10.27 1.04
N TYR A 193 12.90 -10.77 0.86
CA TYR A 193 13.36 -11.24 -0.45
C TYR A 193 12.70 -12.54 -0.86
N GLY A 194 12.48 -13.46 0.08
CA GLY A 194 11.77 -14.71 -0.17
C GLY A 194 10.31 -14.49 -0.53
N GLY A 195 9.60 -13.67 0.25
CA GLY A 195 8.21 -13.30 -0.02
C GLY A 195 8.04 -12.54 -1.32
N LEU A 196 8.92 -11.58 -1.61
CA LEU A 196 8.94 -10.86 -2.89
C LEU A 196 9.23 -11.80 -4.06
N GLY A 197 10.28 -12.61 -3.96
CA GLY A 197 10.68 -13.56 -5.01
C GLY A 197 9.58 -14.58 -5.30
N ILE A 198 9.02 -15.22 -4.27
CA ILE A 198 7.94 -16.20 -4.42
C ILE A 198 6.69 -15.52 -4.98
N SER A 199 6.30 -14.34 -4.48
CA SER A 199 5.12 -13.64 -5.02
C SER A 199 5.29 -13.28 -6.49
N VAL A 200 6.44 -12.73 -6.90
CA VAL A 200 6.71 -12.38 -8.31
C VAL A 200 6.74 -13.63 -9.19
N VAL A 201 7.43 -14.69 -8.78
CA VAL A 201 7.49 -15.96 -9.53
C VAL A 201 6.09 -16.56 -9.69
N LEU A 202 5.31 -16.62 -8.62
CA LEU A 202 3.94 -17.13 -8.69
C LEU A 202 3.03 -16.24 -9.55
N ILE A 203 3.20 -14.91 -9.54
CA ILE A 203 2.44 -14.01 -10.42
C ILE A 203 2.79 -14.30 -11.88
N VAL A 204 4.08 -14.38 -12.22
CA VAL A 204 4.55 -14.68 -13.57
C VAL A 204 4.05 -16.03 -14.05
N LEU A 205 4.08 -17.05 -13.20
CA LEU A 205 3.62 -18.41 -13.51
C LEU A 205 2.11 -18.63 -13.32
N SER A 206 1.33 -17.58 -13.06
CA SER A 206 -0.12 -17.68 -12.88
C SER A 206 -0.88 -17.27 -14.15
N PRO A 207 -2.16 -17.66 -14.25
CA PRO A 207 -3.09 -17.17 -15.27
C PRO A 207 -3.21 -15.65 -15.34
N ALA A 208 -2.68 -14.91 -14.34
CA ALA A 208 -2.59 -13.46 -14.38
C ALA A 208 -1.77 -12.95 -15.57
N VAL A 209 -0.67 -13.64 -15.89
CA VAL A 209 0.32 -13.18 -16.86
C VAL A 209 0.22 -13.95 -18.17
N SER A 210 -0.09 -15.25 -18.14
CA SER A 210 -0.09 -16.12 -19.33
C SER A 210 -1.32 -17.05 -19.39
N GLY A 211 -1.69 -17.49 -20.60
CA GLY A 211 -2.62 -18.62 -20.83
C GLY A 211 -4.13 -18.35 -20.74
N GLY A 212 -4.59 -17.17 -20.30
CA GLY A 212 -6.02 -16.85 -20.13
C GLY A 212 -6.54 -15.72 -21.05
N PRO A 213 -7.88 -15.64 -21.28
CA PRO A 213 -8.50 -14.60 -22.11
C PRO A 213 -8.29 -13.17 -21.58
N THR A 214 -8.03 -13.03 -20.28
CA THR A 214 -7.80 -11.75 -19.58
C THR A 214 -6.38 -11.62 -19.05
N SER A 215 -5.44 -12.44 -19.52
CA SER A 215 -4.03 -12.42 -19.08
C SER A 215 -3.27 -11.26 -19.72
N MET A 216 -2.14 -10.85 -19.12
CA MET A 216 -1.27 -9.82 -19.72
C MET A 216 -0.67 -10.24 -21.07
N ILE A 217 -0.39 -11.54 -21.26
CA ILE A 217 0.15 -12.12 -22.49
C ILE A 217 -0.72 -13.32 -22.91
N PRO A 218 -1.78 -13.11 -23.72
CA PRO A 218 -2.70 -14.18 -24.11
C PRO A 218 -2.09 -15.22 -25.08
N THR A 219 -0.98 -14.90 -25.74
CA THR A 219 -0.38 -15.70 -26.83
C THR A 219 0.57 -16.80 -26.36
N LEU A 220 1.05 -16.75 -25.12
CA LEU A 220 1.95 -17.73 -24.53
C LEU A 220 1.26 -18.36 -23.32
N ASP A 221 1.32 -19.68 -23.20
CA ASP A 221 0.82 -20.41 -22.04
C ASP A 221 1.99 -21.08 -21.30
N PHE A 222 2.34 -20.50 -20.15
CA PHE A 222 3.31 -21.06 -19.21
C PHE A 222 2.75 -20.99 -17.78
N ALA A 223 1.41 -20.99 -17.65
CA ALA A 223 0.72 -20.92 -16.38
C ALA A 223 0.79 -22.28 -15.66
N VAL A 224 1.84 -22.49 -14.87
CA VAL A 224 2.03 -23.72 -14.08
C VAL A 224 1.22 -23.65 -12.78
N PHE A 225 0.92 -22.46 -12.27
CA PHE A 225 0.23 -22.27 -10.99
C PHE A 225 -1.26 -21.92 -11.19
N PRO A 226 -2.21 -22.75 -10.73
CA PRO A 226 -3.62 -22.61 -11.12
C PRO A 226 -4.37 -21.45 -10.43
N LEU A 227 -3.81 -20.84 -9.38
CA LEU A 227 -4.50 -19.80 -8.62
C LEU A 227 -4.22 -18.41 -9.19
N SER A 228 -5.29 -17.68 -9.48
CA SER A 228 -5.23 -16.27 -9.90
C SER A 228 -4.76 -15.32 -8.78
N ASN A 229 -4.84 -15.75 -7.52
CA ASN A 229 -4.35 -14.98 -6.38
C ASN A 229 -3.16 -15.69 -5.70
N PRO A 230 -1.92 -15.26 -6.01
CA PRO A 230 -0.71 -15.87 -5.46
C PRO A 230 -0.47 -15.52 -3.98
N GLY A 231 -1.25 -14.59 -3.41
CA GLY A 231 -1.16 -14.20 -2.00
C GLY A 231 -1.43 -15.35 -1.04
N LEU A 232 -2.28 -16.32 -1.43
CA LEU A 232 -2.62 -17.45 -0.57
C LEU A 232 -1.41 -18.34 -0.25
N LEU A 233 -0.46 -18.47 -1.18
CA LEU A 233 0.75 -19.27 -1.00
C LEU A 233 1.97 -18.41 -0.64
N SER A 234 2.13 -17.25 -1.29
CA SER A 234 3.30 -16.39 -1.06
C SER A 234 3.35 -15.77 0.33
N ILE A 235 2.19 -15.44 0.94
CA ILE A 235 2.17 -14.87 2.30
C ILE A 235 2.62 -15.93 3.34
N PRO A 236 2.02 -17.13 3.43
CA PRO A 236 2.51 -18.17 4.35
C PRO A 236 3.95 -18.57 4.08
N ALA A 237 4.36 -18.68 2.81
CA ALA A 237 5.74 -18.99 2.46
C ALA A 237 6.73 -17.94 2.99
N SER A 238 6.36 -16.65 2.92
CA SER A 238 7.18 -15.57 3.49
C SER A 238 7.28 -15.64 5.02
N PHE A 239 6.20 -16.00 5.72
CA PHE A 239 6.26 -16.28 7.16
C PHE A 239 7.23 -17.43 7.47
N LEU A 240 7.14 -18.53 6.73
CA LEU A 240 8.02 -19.68 6.91
C LEU A 240 9.49 -19.32 6.67
N LEU A 241 9.78 -18.61 5.57
CA LEU A 241 11.14 -18.16 5.27
C LEU A 241 11.67 -17.19 6.32
N GLY A 242 10.84 -16.27 6.81
CA GLY A 242 11.18 -15.37 7.90
C GLY A 242 11.53 -16.12 9.19
N ALA A 243 10.74 -17.13 9.54
CA ALA A 243 11.01 -17.97 10.70
C ALA A 243 12.31 -18.77 10.55
N ILE A 244 12.50 -19.41 9.40
CA ILE A 244 13.73 -20.16 9.07
C ILE A 244 14.94 -19.23 9.17
N GLY A 245 14.91 -18.08 8.50
CA GLY A 245 16.01 -17.10 8.53
C GLY A 245 16.30 -16.58 9.93
N ALA A 246 15.28 -16.42 10.77
CA ALA A 246 15.47 -16.02 12.16
C ALA A 246 16.17 -17.09 13.00
N PHE A 247 15.88 -18.38 12.77
CA PHE A 247 16.54 -19.49 13.46
C PHE A 247 18.00 -19.70 13.01
N PHE A 248 18.31 -19.50 11.74
CA PHE A 248 19.67 -19.64 11.20
C PHE A 248 20.53 -18.38 11.38
N GLY A 249 19.92 -17.22 11.60
CA GLY A 249 20.61 -15.97 11.82
C GLY A 249 21.28 -15.89 13.21
N PRO A 250 22.36 -15.10 13.34
CA PRO A 250 22.97 -14.85 14.64
C PRO A 250 21.94 -14.23 15.62
N LYS A 251 22.08 -14.54 16.90
CA LYS A 251 21.34 -13.81 17.95
C LYS A 251 21.86 -12.38 17.99
N ASP A 252 21.03 -11.44 17.57
CA ASP A 252 21.34 -10.01 17.69
C ASP A 252 20.91 -9.55 19.10
N GLU A 253 21.86 -9.47 20.03
CA GLU A 253 21.59 -8.96 21.39
C GLU A 253 21.11 -7.50 21.38
N ALA A 254 21.54 -6.70 20.40
CA ALA A 254 21.06 -5.33 20.21
C ALA A 254 19.62 -5.28 19.66
N ALA A 255 19.14 -6.34 19.00
CA ALA A 255 17.72 -6.47 18.66
C ALA A 255 16.87 -6.76 19.91
N ALA A 256 17.37 -7.54 20.87
CA ALA A 256 16.66 -7.81 22.12
C ALA A 256 16.50 -6.54 22.97
N THR A 257 17.53 -5.68 23.04
CA THR A 257 17.46 -4.39 23.75
C THR A 257 16.48 -3.43 23.08
N ARG A 258 16.53 -3.33 21.73
CA ARG A 258 15.58 -2.51 20.95
C ARG A 258 14.14 -3.02 21.06
N HIS A 259 13.94 -4.34 21.17
CA HIS A 259 12.63 -4.94 21.38
C HIS A 259 12.07 -4.60 22.76
N ALA A 260 12.90 -4.66 23.81
CA ALA A 260 12.52 -4.23 25.15
C ALA A 260 12.15 -2.73 25.18
N GLU A 261 12.90 -1.88 24.48
CA GLU A 261 12.53 -0.46 24.34
C GLU A 261 11.20 -0.27 23.59
N MET A 262 10.97 -1.01 22.50
CA MET A 262 9.69 -0.97 21.77
C MET A 262 8.52 -1.47 22.62
N GLU A 263 8.71 -2.53 23.41
CA GLU A 263 7.71 -3.09 24.33
C GLU A 263 7.33 -2.06 25.40
N VAL A 264 8.32 -1.38 25.99
CA VAL A 264 8.08 -0.28 26.94
C VAL A 264 7.33 0.87 26.27
N ARG A 265 7.75 1.33 25.08
CA ARG A 265 7.08 2.43 24.38
C ARG A 265 5.66 2.07 23.94
N ALA A 266 5.43 0.84 23.51
CA ALA A 266 4.11 0.36 23.10
C ALA A 266 3.14 0.21 24.29
N LEU A 267 3.62 -0.23 25.45
CA LEU A 267 2.79 -0.44 26.64
C LEU A 267 2.58 0.82 27.48
N THR A 268 3.57 1.71 27.53
CA THR A 268 3.53 2.92 28.38
C THR A 268 3.19 4.19 27.61
N GLY A 269 3.30 4.18 26.27
CA GLY A 269 3.18 5.38 25.45
C GLY A 269 4.36 6.35 25.60
N ALA A 270 5.43 5.99 26.32
CA ALA A 270 6.59 6.84 26.52
C ALA A 270 7.21 7.25 25.17
N GLY A 271 7.29 8.56 24.92
CA GLY A 271 7.79 9.14 23.67
C GLY A 271 6.72 9.62 22.68
N SER A 272 5.43 9.40 22.93
CA SER A 272 4.32 9.94 22.10
C SER A 272 4.19 11.47 22.20
N GLU A 273 4.74 12.08 23.26
CA GLU A 273 4.65 13.52 23.51
C GLU A 273 5.50 14.38 22.55
N LYS A 274 6.57 13.84 21.95
CA LYS A 274 7.54 14.65 21.18
C LYS A 274 7.11 15.01 19.75
N ALA A 275 5.90 14.63 19.31
CA ALA A 275 5.38 15.03 18.01
C ALA A 275 4.64 16.40 18.03
N ALA A 276 4.40 16.98 19.22
CA ALA A 276 3.76 18.28 19.36
C ALA A 276 4.79 19.37 19.69
N ALA A 277 5.14 20.15 18.65
CA ALA A 277 5.87 21.43 18.65
C ALA A 277 7.40 21.41 18.90
N PRO A 278 8.18 22.16 18.10
CA PRO A 278 9.58 22.43 18.40
C PRO A 278 9.66 23.35 19.61
N LYS A 279 10.10 22.84 20.77
CA LYS A 279 10.47 23.68 21.90
C LYS A 279 11.78 24.39 21.56
N THR A 280 11.68 25.66 21.15
CA THR A 280 12.79 26.62 21.22
C THR A 280 13.06 26.92 22.69
N THR A 281 14.00 26.21 23.30
CA THR A 281 14.51 26.60 24.62
C THR A 281 15.77 27.45 24.39
N PRO A 282 15.79 28.74 24.74
CA PRO A 282 17.02 29.52 24.68
C PRO A 282 17.99 29.01 25.76
N LEU A 283 19.25 28.84 25.36
CA LEU A 283 20.35 28.46 26.25
C LEU A 283 20.48 29.48 27.40
N PRO A 284 20.74 29.04 28.64
CA PRO A 284 21.06 29.97 29.72
C PRO A 284 22.38 30.67 29.41
N LYS A 285 22.36 32.01 29.43
CA LYS A 285 23.57 32.82 29.46
C LYS A 285 24.32 32.48 30.74
N ILE A 286 25.45 31.80 30.61
CA ILE A 286 26.43 31.71 31.68
C ILE A 286 27.13 33.08 31.72
N MET A 287 26.83 33.85 32.76
CA MET A 287 27.71 34.92 33.24
C MET A 287 29.00 34.26 33.72
N VAL A 288 30.13 34.66 33.12
CA VAL A 288 31.35 35.24 33.71
C VAL A 288 32.31 35.48 32.55
#